data_AF-A0A7S3L9T2-F1
#
_entry.id   AF-A0A7S3L9T2-F1
#
_cell.length_a   1.000
_cell.length_b   1.000
_cell.length_c   1.000
_cell.angle_alpha   90.00
_cell.angle_beta   90.00
_cell.angle_gamma   90.00
#
_symmetry.space_group_name_H-M   'P 1'
#
loop_
_entity.id
_entity.type
_entity.pdbx_description
1 polymer ?
#
loop_
_entity_poly.entity_id
_entity_poly.type
_entity_poly.pdbx_seq_one_letter_code
_entity_poly.pdbx_strand_id
1 'polypeptide(L)'
;ATAKPASGLDDLYVAVVMADLDNSYFALANPTLFHYNFASQRWQVVAGRIQINRSRLNDALPFLENLLLRKLGEILGIGLLWGDYNLVQNSHYLGPNALAAWRDLGCTGPLPVSGYHWDGKCFL
;
A
#
# COMPACT_ATOMS: atom_id res chain seq x y z
N ALA A 1 10.96 25.32 25.68
CA ALA A 1 10.47 23.96 25.43
C ALA A 1 10.93 23.53 24.05
N THR A 2 11.82 22.55 23.95
CA THR A 2 12.26 22.00 22.66
C THR A 2 11.20 21.00 22.20
N ALA A 3 10.54 21.31 21.08
CA ALA A 3 9.59 20.40 20.47
C ALA A 3 10.30 19.06 20.17
N LYS A 4 9.76 17.98 20.72
CA LYS A 4 10.19 16.62 20.39
C LYS A 4 9.88 16.44 18.90
N PRO A 5 10.83 16.04 18.03
CA PRO A 5 10.52 15.77 16.64
C PRO A 5 9.44 14.68 16.63
N ALA A 6 8.30 14.98 16.01
CA ALA A 6 7.22 14.02 15.87
C ALA A 6 7.78 12.80 15.15
N SER A 7 7.72 11.64 15.80
CA SER A 7 8.20 10.37 15.25
C SER A 7 7.26 9.80 14.16
N GLY A 8 6.43 10.65 13.57
CA GLY A 8 5.38 10.29 12.63
C GLY A 8 5.43 11.15 11.38
N LEU A 9 4.85 10.63 10.31
CA LEU A 9 4.49 11.39 9.13
C LEU A 9 3.50 12.48 9.57
N ASP A 10 3.82 13.76 9.34
CA ASP A 10 2.92 14.88 9.62
C ASP A 10 1.75 14.87 8.63
N ASP A 11 2.08 14.80 7.33
CA ASP A 11 1.12 14.79 6.23
C ASP A 11 1.58 13.90 5.07
N LEU A 12 0.60 13.27 4.39
CA LEU A 12 0.79 12.57 3.12
C LEU A 12 0.08 13.36 2.01
N TYR A 13 0.83 13.81 1.00
CA TYR A 13 0.22 14.42 -0.18
C TYR A 13 -0.12 13.37 -1.24
N VAL A 14 -1.40 13.24 -1.61
CA VAL A 14 -1.83 12.34 -2.69
C VAL A 14 -2.51 13.12 -3.81
N ALA A 15 -1.89 13.11 -4.99
CA ALA A 15 -2.50 13.64 -6.20
C ALA A 15 -3.36 12.56 -6.87
N VAL A 16 -4.66 12.78 -6.98
CA VAL A 16 -5.57 11.91 -7.74
C VAL A 16 -5.89 12.57 -9.07
N VAL A 17 -5.61 11.86 -10.17
CA VAL A 17 -5.85 12.38 -11.53
C VAL A 17 -6.51 11.33 -12.41
N MET A 18 -7.31 11.78 -13.37
CA MET A 18 -7.77 10.93 -14.45
C MET A 18 -6.73 10.92 -15.58
N ALA A 19 -6.42 9.74 -16.10
CA ALA A 19 -5.50 9.55 -17.21
C ALA A 19 -6.02 8.47 -18.16
N ASP A 20 -5.56 8.49 -19.41
CA ASP A 20 -5.79 7.39 -20.35
C ASP A 20 -4.69 6.36 -20.13
N LEU A 21 -5.06 5.20 -19.57
CA LEU A 21 -4.14 4.10 -19.27
C LEU A 21 -4.48 2.90 -20.16
N ASP A 22 -3.55 1.94 -20.23
CA ASP A 22 -3.86 0.64 -20.82
C ASP A 22 -5.09 0.02 -20.15
N ASN A 23 -6.00 -0.54 -20.96
CA ASN A 23 -7.30 -1.03 -20.49
C ASN A 23 -7.18 -2.22 -19.53
N SER A 24 -6.01 -2.84 -19.37
CA SER A 24 -5.76 -3.84 -18.32
C SER A 24 -5.78 -3.24 -16.90
N TYR A 25 -5.69 -1.91 -16.75
CA TYR A 25 -5.68 -1.23 -15.45
C TYR A 25 -6.95 -0.39 -15.22
N PHE A 26 -7.51 -0.50 -14.01
CA PHE A 26 -8.52 0.43 -13.50
C PHE A 26 -7.89 1.68 -12.89
N ALA A 27 -6.77 1.50 -12.20
CA ALA A 27 -5.96 2.58 -11.65
C ALA A 27 -4.52 2.11 -11.39
N LEU A 28 -3.59 3.05 -11.43
CA LEU A 28 -2.20 2.88 -11.01
C LEU A 28 -1.93 3.80 -9.82
N ALA A 29 -1.08 3.38 -8.90
CA ALA A 29 -0.64 4.19 -7.78
C ALA A 29 0.85 3.99 -7.56
N ASN A 30 1.57 5.09 -7.39
CA ASN A 30 3.01 5.05 -7.12
C ASN A 30 3.36 6.11 -6.07
N PRO A 31 4.12 5.73 -5.03
CA PRO A 31 4.86 6.70 -4.23
C PRO A 31 5.75 7.56 -5.13
N THR A 32 5.76 8.86 -4.91
CA THR A 32 6.54 9.82 -5.70
C THR A 32 7.73 10.36 -4.91
N LEU A 33 7.56 10.57 -3.61
CA LEU A 33 8.59 11.13 -2.73
C LEU A 33 8.66 10.37 -1.42
N PHE A 34 9.88 10.10 -0.98
CA PHE A 34 10.19 9.44 0.27
C PHE A 34 11.06 10.35 1.14
N HIS A 35 10.84 10.26 2.44
CA HIS A 35 11.68 10.86 3.47
C HIS A 35 12.32 9.74 4.30
N TYR A 36 13.62 9.82 4.56
CA TYR A 36 14.27 8.88 5.47
C TYR A 36 14.22 9.42 6.91
N ASN A 37 13.52 8.69 7.78
CA ASN A 37 13.47 9.02 9.19
C ASN A 37 14.67 8.38 9.90
N PHE A 38 15.67 9.19 10.23
CA PHE A 38 16.88 8.73 10.92
C PHE A 38 16.62 8.19 12.33
N ALA A 39 15.56 8.63 13.00
CA ALA A 39 15.23 8.15 14.35
C ALA A 39 14.64 6.72 14.32
N SER A 40 13.82 6.40 13.31
CA SER A 40 13.27 5.05 13.13
C SER A 40 14.04 4.18 12.15
N GLN A 41 15.04 4.74 11.47
CA GLN A 41 15.80 4.14 10.38
C GLN A 41 14.93 3.60 9.24
N ARG A 42 13.82 4.30 8.94
CA ARG A 42 12.82 3.87 7.96
C ARG A 42 12.52 4.95 6.94
N TRP A 43 12.30 4.53 5.70
CA TRP A 43 11.67 5.33 4.66
C TRP A 43 10.17 5.52 4.93
N GLN A 44 9.72 6.75 4.76
CA GLN A 44 8.34 7.16 4.91
C GLN A 44 7.90 7.82 3.60
N VAL A 45 6.77 7.41 3.04
CA VAL A 45 6.23 8.06 1.84
C VAL A 45 5.59 9.37 2.23
N VAL A 46 6.02 10.48 1.64
CA VAL A 46 5.47 11.81 1.91
C VAL A 46 4.60 12.34 0.77
N ALA A 47 4.76 11.80 -0.43
CA ALA A 47 3.88 12.10 -1.54
C ALA A 47 3.68 10.92 -2.48
N GLY A 48 2.51 10.85 -3.12
CA GLY A 48 2.18 9.84 -4.11
C GLY A 48 1.16 10.32 -5.13
N ARG A 49 0.97 9.52 -6.18
CA ARG A 49 -0.01 9.81 -7.23
C ARG A 49 -0.86 8.58 -7.53
N ILE A 50 -2.18 8.78 -7.59
CA ILE A 50 -3.14 7.81 -8.11
C ILE A 50 -3.61 8.30 -9.49
N GLN A 51 -3.48 7.44 -10.50
CA GLN A 51 -4.00 7.65 -11.84
C GLN A 51 -5.18 6.73 -12.06
N ILE A 52 -6.39 7.29 -12.17
CA ILE A 52 -7.62 6.54 -12.47
C ILE A 52 -7.76 6.45 -13.99
N ASN A 53 -7.97 5.24 -14.52
CA ASN A 53 -8.14 5.04 -15.94
C ASN A 53 -9.50 5.59 -16.39
N ARG A 54 -9.50 6.64 -17.21
CA ARG A 54 -10.71 7.32 -17.66
C ARG A 54 -11.63 6.38 -18.43
N SER A 55 -11.09 5.50 -19.28
CA SER A 55 -11.88 4.57 -20.09
C SER A 55 -12.58 3.48 -19.26
N ARG A 56 -12.06 3.17 -18.08
CA ARG A 56 -12.56 2.13 -17.18
C ARG A 56 -13.34 2.67 -15.98
N LEU A 57 -13.58 3.99 -15.91
CA LEU A 57 -14.21 4.62 -14.75
C LEU A 57 -15.59 4.02 -14.46
N ASN A 58 -16.44 3.88 -15.47
CA ASN A 58 -17.79 3.33 -15.30
C ASN A 58 -17.77 1.90 -14.78
N ASP A 59 -16.84 1.07 -15.29
CA ASP A 59 -16.63 -0.30 -14.81
C ASP A 59 -16.14 -0.33 -13.36
N ALA A 60 -15.35 0.66 -12.95
CA ALA A 60 -14.77 0.76 -11.61
C ALA A 60 -15.76 1.30 -10.57
N LEU A 61 -16.79 2.06 -10.97
CA LEU A 61 -17.73 2.70 -10.05
C LEU A 61 -18.26 1.77 -8.94
N PRO A 62 -18.67 0.51 -9.22
CA PRO A 62 -19.20 -0.38 -8.19
C PRO A 62 -18.19 -0.74 -7.08
N PHE A 63 -16.89 -0.59 -7.32
CA PHE A 63 -15.83 -0.92 -6.38
C PHE A 63 -14.79 0.19 -6.23
N LEU A 64 -15.13 1.43 -6.62
CA LEU A 64 -14.20 2.54 -6.70
C LEU A 64 -13.58 2.87 -5.35
N GLU A 65 -14.36 2.80 -4.27
CA GLU A 65 -13.86 3.02 -2.91
C GLU A 65 -12.78 2.00 -2.53
N ASN A 66 -13.05 0.71 -2.72
CA ASN A 66 -12.09 -0.37 -2.46
C ASN A 66 -10.85 -0.26 -3.36
N LEU A 67 -11.05 0.15 -4.63
CA LEU A 67 -9.94 0.42 -5.55
C LEU A 67 -9.08 1.55 -5.02
N LEU A 68 -9.65 2.68 -4.61
CA LEU A 68 -8.92 3.82 -4.07
C LEU A 68 -8.20 3.47 -2.76
N LEU A 69 -8.84 2.72 -1.85
CA LEU A 69 -8.22 2.25 -0.61
C LEU A 69 -7.01 1.35 -0.90
N ARG A 70 -7.15 0.40 -1.83
CA ARG A 70 -6.02 -0.43 -2.28
C ARG A 70 -4.88 0.43 -2.82
N LYS A 71 -5.21 1.43 -3.66
CA LYS A 71 -4.24 2.34 -4.27
C LYS A 71 -3.55 3.23 -3.24
N LEU A 72 -4.26 3.69 -2.22
CA LEU A 72 -3.65 4.39 -1.07
C LEU A 72 -2.70 3.48 -0.30
N GLY A 73 -3.01 2.20 -0.13
CA GLY A 73 -2.08 1.22 0.44
C GLY A 73 -0.77 1.12 -0.35
N GLU A 74 -0.85 1.06 -1.68
CA GLU A 74 0.33 1.09 -2.56
C GLU A 74 1.12 2.42 -2.38
N ILE A 75 0.44 3.57 -2.27
CA ILE A 75 1.09 4.85 -1.95
C ILE A 75 1.79 4.82 -0.59
N LEU A 76 1.21 4.19 0.42
CA LEU A 76 1.81 4.10 1.75
C LEU A 76 3.02 3.14 1.80
N GLY A 77 3.37 2.52 0.67
CA GLY A 77 4.51 1.61 0.55
C GLY A 77 4.19 0.17 0.93
N ILE A 78 2.90 -0.20 1.05
CA ILE A 78 2.50 -1.62 1.16
C ILE A 78 2.94 -2.33 -0.12
N GLY A 79 3.60 -3.47 0.02
CA GLY A 79 4.23 -4.17 -1.10
C GLY A 79 5.62 -3.63 -1.39
N LEU A 80 5.72 -2.35 -1.75
CA LEU A 80 6.96 -1.73 -2.21
C LEU A 80 8.08 -1.75 -1.15
N LEU A 81 7.78 -1.33 0.09
CA LEU A 81 8.78 -1.21 1.16
C LEU A 81 8.98 -2.53 1.92
N TRP A 82 8.30 -3.61 1.53
CA TRP A 82 8.43 -4.88 2.25
C TRP A 82 9.84 -5.47 2.16
N GLY A 83 10.51 -5.33 1.00
CA GLY A 83 11.88 -5.79 0.81
C GLY A 83 12.87 -5.05 1.70
N ASP A 84 12.80 -3.71 1.71
CA ASP A 84 13.67 -2.85 2.52
C ASP A 84 13.54 -3.10 4.03
N TYR A 85 12.40 -3.65 4.45
CA TYR A 85 12.12 -3.97 5.86
C TYR A 85 12.15 -5.45 6.18
N ASN A 86 12.66 -6.29 5.26
CA ASN A 86 12.74 -7.74 5.43
C ASN A 86 11.42 -8.38 5.86
N LEU A 87 10.30 -7.87 5.32
CA LEU A 87 8.95 -8.32 5.68
C LEU A 87 8.47 -9.49 4.82
N VAL A 88 9.28 -9.99 3.89
CA VAL A 88 8.92 -11.11 3.01
C VAL A 88 10.04 -12.14 2.97
N GLN A 89 9.69 -13.41 3.14
CA GLN A 89 10.59 -14.55 2.98
C GLN A 89 9.85 -15.72 2.35
N ASN A 90 10.45 -16.36 1.33
CA ASN A 90 9.90 -17.53 0.65
C ASN A 90 8.43 -17.33 0.21
N SER A 91 8.10 -16.14 -0.34
CA SER A 91 6.74 -15.76 -0.74
C SER A 91 5.71 -15.66 0.40
N HIS A 92 6.15 -15.43 1.63
CA HIS A 92 5.27 -15.20 2.78
C HIS A 92 5.59 -13.87 3.47
N TYR A 93 4.56 -13.22 3.99
CA TYR A 93 4.68 -12.01 4.77
C TYR A 93 5.07 -12.33 6.23
N LEU A 94 5.98 -11.53 6.80
CA LEU A 94 6.57 -11.75 8.13
C LEU A 94 6.16 -10.67 9.16
N GLY A 95 5.49 -9.60 8.73
CA GLY A 95 5.15 -8.49 9.63
C GLY A 95 4.11 -8.90 10.68
N PRO A 96 4.36 -8.64 11.98
CA PRO A 96 3.56 -9.20 13.07
C PRO A 96 2.11 -8.70 13.08
N ASN A 97 1.88 -7.43 12.71
CA ASN A 97 0.55 -6.82 12.77
C ASN A 97 -0.41 -7.42 11.73
N ALA A 98 0.01 -7.57 10.47
CA ALA A 98 -0.84 -8.17 9.46
C ALA A 98 -1.02 -9.67 9.70
N LEU A 99 -0.02 -10.35 10.27
CA LEU A 99 -0.15 -11.75 10.70
C LEU A 99 -1.13 -11.93 11.86
N ALA A 100 -1.24 -10.95 12.78
CA ALA A 100 -2.26 -10.96 13.81
C ALA A 100 -3.66 -10.84 13.20
N ALA A 101 -3.88 -9.83 12.36
CA ALA A 101 -5.15 -9.66 11.65
C ALA A 101 -5.53 -10.88 10.80
N TRP A 102 -4.55 -11.50 10.11
CA TRP A 102 -4.74 -12.74 9.36
C TRP A 102 -5.31 -13.87 10.24
N ARG A 103 -4.75 -14.06 11.43
CA ARG A 103 -5.26 -15.06 12.38
C ARG A 103 -6.63 -14.68 12.95
N ASP A 104 -6.86 -13.39 13.22
CA ASP A 104 -8.14 -12.90 13.76
C ASP A 104 -9.29 -13.08 12.76
N LEU A 105 -8.97 -13.10 11.46
CA LEU A 105 -9.90 -13.44 10.37
C LEU A 105 -10.16 -14.95 10.24
N GLY A 106 -9.56 -15.79 11.09
CA GLY A 106 -9.72 -17.24 11.07
C GLY A 106 -8.80 -17.96 10.07
N CYS A 107 -7.86 -17.26 9.45
CA CYS A 107 -6.96 -17.85 8.49
C CYS A 107 -5.89 -18.71 9.16
N THR A 108 -5.58 -19.85 8.54
CA THR A 108 -4.53 -20.78 9.00
C THR A 108 -3.32 -20.74 8.06
N GLY A 109 -2.15 -21.06 8.59
CA GLY A 109 -0.90 -21.05 7.82
C GLY A 109 -0.32 -19.65 7.58
N PRO A 110 0.78 -19.57 6.79
CA PRO A 110 1.47 -18.32 6.52
C PRO A 110 0.64 -17.40 5.61
N LEU A 111 0.75 -16.08 5.81
CA LEU A 111 0.13 -15.08 4.93
C LEU A 111 0.88 -15.02 3.59
N PRO A 112 0.30 -15.51 2.48
CA PRO A 112 1.00 -15.61 1.22
C PRO A 112 1.17 -14.23 0.56
N VAL A 113 2.29 -14.06 -0.14
CA VAL A 113 2.63 -12.87 -0.91
C VAL A 113 2.88 -13.28 -2.36
N SER A 114 2.27 -12.54 -3.28
CA SER A 114 2.51 -12.66 -4.72
C SER A 114 2.85 -11.28 -5.27
N GLY A 115 4.09 -11.12 -5.74
CA GLY A 115 4.63 -9.82 -6.13
C GLY A 115 4.58 -8.83 -4.96
N TYR A 116 3.86 -7.71 -5.14
CA TYR A 116 3.69 -6.64 -4.15
C TYR A 116 2.33 -6.68 -3.44
N HIS A 117 1.68 -7.84 -3.39
CA HIS A 117 0.36 -8.00 -2.80
C HIS A 117 0.28 -9.24 -1.91
N TRP A 118 -0.60 -9.19 -0.91
CA TRP A 118 -1.05 -10.41 -0.24
C TRP A 118 -1.93 -11.21 -1.19
N ASP A 119 -1.72 -12.52 -1.24
CA ASP A 119 -2.59 -13.43 -1.99
C ASP A 119 -3.84 -13.70 -1.15
N GLY A 120 -4.99 -13.22 -1.64
CA GLY A 120 -6.23 -13.12 -0.89
C GLY A 120 -6.97 -14.43 -0.68
N LYS A 121 -6.30 -15.58 -0.73
CA LYS A 121 -6.90 -16.93 -0.67
C LYS A 121 -7.82 -17.18 0.53
N CYS A 122 -7.67 -16.42 1.61
CA CYS A 122 -8.51 -16.54 2.81
C CYS A 122 -9.62 -15.49 2.92
N PHE A 123 -9.68 -14.50 2.01
CA PHE A 123 -10.75 -13.49 1.99
C PHE A 123 -11.97 -13.92 1.16
N LEU A 124 -12.09 -15.22 0.86
CA LEU A 124 -13.18 -15.83 0.07
C LEU A 124 -14.06 -16.71 0.94
#